data_AF-A0A843JCP5-F1
#
_entry.id   AF-A0A843JCP5-F1
#
_cell.length_a   1.000
_cell.length_b   1.000
_cell.length_c   1.000
_cell.angle_alpha   90.00
_cell.angle_beta   90.00
_cell.angle_gamma   90.00
#
_symmetry.space_group_name_H-M   'P 1'
#
loop_
_entity.id
_entity.type
_entity.pdbx_description
1 polymer ?
#
loop_
_entity_poly.entity_id
_entity_poly.type
_entity_poly.pdbx_seq_one_letter_code
_entity_poly.pdbx_strand_id
1 'polypeptide(L)' 'VILTGGVKKARDAENLLKEGYCDLIGIGRAMIMDAEWPKKALESMENIQ' A
#
# COMPACT_ATOMS: atom_id res chain seq x y z
N VAL A 1 -4.68 10.95 10.02
CA VAL A 1 -5.21 9.60 10.30
C VAL A 1 -4.33 8.56 9.62
N ILE A 2 -3.98 7.47 10.32
CA ILE A 2 -3.32 6.30 9.71
C ILE A 2 -4.37 5.19 9.50
N LEU A 3 -4.53 4.74 8.27
CA LEU A 3 -5.40 3.61 7.96
C LEU A 3 -4.57 2.33 7.99
N THR A 4 -5.05 1.36 8.76
CA THR A 4 -4.44 0.04 8.86
C THR A 4 -5.51 -1.03 8.74
N GLY A 5 -5.10 -2.23 8.30
CA GLY A 5 -5.98 -3.40 8.24
C GLY A 5 -6.50 -3.70 6.84
N GLY A 6 -6.32 -4.94 6.40
CA GLY A 6 -6.90 -5.45 5.15
C GLY A 6 -6.18 -5.03 3.86
N VAL A 7 -5.37 -3.97 3.87
CA VAL A 7 -4.60 -3.52 2.70
C VAL A 7 -3.50 -4.52 2.35
N LYS A 8 -3.55 -5.05 1.12
CA LYS A 8 -2.62 -6.07 0.59
C LYS A 8 -1.98 -5.69 -0.74
N LYS A 9 -2.52 -4.71 -1.47
CA LYS A 9 -2.04 -4.29 -2.79
C LYS A 9 -1.67 -2.81 -2.75
N ALA A 10 -0.60 -2.44 -3.45
CA ALA A 10 -0.11 -1.07 -3.54
C ALA A 10 -1.16 -0.11 -4.14
N ARG A 11 -1.85 -0.54 -5.21
CA ARG A 11 -2.93 0.24 -5.83
C ARG A 11 -4.08 0.57 -4.87
N ASP A 12 -4.46 -0.38 -4.01
CA ASP A 12 -5.55 -0.15 -3.04
C ASP A 12 -5.11 0.91 -2.00
N ALA A 13 -3.85 0.87 -1.56
CA ALA A 13 -3.27 1.87 -0.68
C ALA A 13 -3.28 3.27 -1.33
N GLU A 14 -2.89 3.36 -2.59
CA GLU A 14 -2.85 4.62 -3.35
C GLU A 14 -4.22 5.22 -3.60
N ASN A 15 -5.22 4.40 -3.94
CA ASN A 15 -6.59 4.87 -4.10
C ASN A 15 -7.12 5.49 -2.80
N LEU A 16 -6.88 4.84 -1.65
CA LEU A 16 -7.30 5.36 -0.35
C LEU A 16 -6.63 6.69 0.01
N LEU A 17 -5.36 6.87 -0.37
CA LEU A 17 -4.64 8.13 -0.20
C LEU A 17 -5.19 9.21 -1.13
N LYS A 18 -5.36 8.91 -2.43
CA LYS A 18 -5.89 9.84 -3.43
C LYS A 18 -7.31 10.31 -3.14
N GLU A 19 -8.15 9.42 -2.62
CA GLU A 19 -9.53 9.73 -2.25
C GLU A 19 -9.61 10.45 -0.88
N GLY A 20 -8.49 10.63 -0.17
CA GLY A 20 -8.43 11.44 1.05
C GLY A 20 -8.92 10.75 2.32
N TYR A 21 -9.04 9.42 2.34
CA TYR A 21 -9.50 8.68 3.53
C TYR A 21 -8.48 8.69 4.68
N CYS A 22 -7.20 8.91 4.38
CA CYS A 22 -6.13 8.91 5.36
C CYS A 22 -4.88 9.63 4.82
N ASP A 23 -3.95 9.96 5.73
CA ASP A 23 -2.67 10.60 5.40
C ASP A 23 -1.54 9.57 5.29
N LEU A 24 -1.75 8.35 5.79
CA LEU A 24 -0.77 7.28 5.82
C LEU A 24 -1.45 5.91 5.81
N ILE A 25 -0.81 4.96 5.13
CA ILE A 25 -1.21 3.55 5.10
C ILE A 25 -0.19 2.72 5.89
N GLY A 26 -0.66 1.98 6.90
CA GLY A 26 0.14 0.99 7.61
C GLY A 26 -0.10 -0.42 7.06
N ILE A 27 0.97 -1.08 6.62
CA ILE A 27 0.94 -2.46 6.11
C ILE A 27 1.56 -3.41 7.14
N GLY A 28 0.79 -4.42 7.57
CA GLY A 28 1.22 -5.43 8.54
C GLY A 28 1.43 -6.80 7.91
N ARG A 29 0.44 -7.69 8.04
CA ARG A 29 0.52 -9.09 7.61
C ARG A 29 0.99 -9.28 6.15
N ALA A 30 0.66 -8.37 5.24
CA ALA A 30 1.12 -8.48 3.85
C ALA A 30 2.65 -8.40 3.73
N MET A 31 3.31 -7.53 4.49
CA MET A 31 4.78 -7.44 4.55
C MET A 31 5.41 -8.66 5.25
N ILE A 32 4.71 -9.29 6.20
CA ILE A 32 5.20 -10.51 6.86
C ILE A 32 5.11 -11.71 5.91
N MET A 33 4.04 -11.81 5.12
CA MET A 33 3.84 -12.92 4.18
C MET A 33 4.70 -12.80 2.92
N ASP A 34 5.11 -11.59 2.55
CA ASP A 34 5.97 -11.32 1.40
C ASP A 34 7.03 -10.28 1.79
N ALA A 35 8.26 -10.75 2.04
CA ALA A 35 9.36 -9.89 2.44
C ALA A 35 9.75 -8.86 1.37
N GLU A 36 9.48 -9.14 0.09
CA GLU A 36 9.70 -8.20 -1.02
C GLU A 36 8.48 -7.31 -1.31
N TRP A 37 7.42 -7.37 -0.49
CA TRP A 37 6.22 -6.58 -0.69
C TRP A 37 6.51 -5.08 -0.91
N PRO A 38 7.38 -4.40 -0.11
CA PRO A 38 7.66 -2.98 -0.33
C PRO A 38 8.29 -2.68 -1.69
N LYS A 39 9.22 -3.53 -2.12
CA LYS A 39 9.89 -3.40 -3.42
C LYS A 39 8.89 -3.62 -4.57
N LYS A 40 8.12 -4.71 -4.52
CA LYS A 40 7.05 -4.99 -5.50
C LYS A 40 6.00 -3.89 -5.54
N ALA A 41 5.67 -3.30 -4.39
CA ALA A 41 4.77 -2.16 -4.32
C ALA A 41 5.34 -0.98 -5.11
N LEU A 42 6.61 -0.60 -4.88
CA LEU A 42 7.27 0.47 -5.63
C LEU A 42 7.36 0.18 -7.13
N GLU A 43 7.85 -0.99 -7.52
CA GLU A 43 7.95 -1.42 -8.93
C GLU A 43 6.57 -1.44 -9.64
N SER A 44 5.51 -1.82 -8.92
CA SER A 44 4.15 -1.80 -9.47
C SER A 44 3.61 -0.39 -9.70
N MET A 45 4.18 0.63 -9.05
CA MET A 45 3.81 2.04 -9.21
C MET A 45 4.64 2.75 -10.29
N GLU A 46 5.89 2.34 -10.51
CA GLU A 46 6.75 2.89 -11.58
C GLU A 46 6.16 2.64 -12.98
N ASN A 47 5.33 1.61 -13.14
CA ASN A 47 4.62 1.30 -14.38
C ASN A 47 3.25 2.02 -14.52
N ILE A 48 2.92 2.96 -13.62
CA ILE A 48 1.68 3.75 -13.63
C ILE A 48 2.00 5.24 -13.84
N GLN A 49 3.04 5.56 -14.64
CA GLN A 49 3.25 6.90 -15.20
C GLN A 49 2.48 7.09 -16.50
#